data_AF-A0A1G7YCB0-F1
#
_entry.id   AF-A0A1G7YCB0-F1
#
_cell.length_a   1.000
_cell.length_b   1.000
_cell.length_c   1.000
_cell.angle_alpha   90.00
_cell.angle_beta   90.00
_cell.angle_gamma   90.00
#
_symmetry.space_group_name_H-M   'P 1'
#
loop_
_entity.id
_entity.type
_entity.pdbx_description
1 polymer ?
#
loop_
_entity_poly.entity_id
_entity_poly.type
_entity_poly.pdbx_seq_one_letter_code
_entity_poly.pdbx_strand_id
1 'polypeptide(L)'
;MEDKKIVEQITEALLSLEERGELVLTTTFPERAAELLFNTAIKAWLEEALKADEPIECTIPHLLKLTAGEIAARFGVEQHHAREIAYSYYKEWLKTRTMAEVAEIYWHETPFEIAGRAYYHIELGNPDNRDLDYLEWRKRRHAA
;
A
#
# COMPACT_ATOMS: atom_id res chain seq x y z
N MET A 1 -5.40 -0.04 12.51
CA MET A 1 -6.45 0.13 13.54
C MET A 1 -7.69 0.80 12.95
N GLU A 2 -7.54 1.62 11.89
CA GLU A 2 -8.65 2.20 11.13
C GLU A 2 -9.32 1.23 10.14
N ASP A 3 -8.56 0.37 9.45
CA ASP A 3 -9.11 -0.58 8.46
C ASP A 3 -10.20 -1.50 9.06
N LYS A 4 -9.97 -1.98 10.29
CA LYS A 4 -10.91 -2.87 10.99
C LYS A 4 -12.27 -2.18 11.22
N LYS A 5 -12.25 -0.90 11.58
CA LYS A 5 -13.46 -0.11 11.80
C LYS A 5 -14.24 0.11 10.51
N ILE A 6 -13.55 0.32 9.39
CA ILE A 6 -14.20 0.50 8.08
C ILE A 6 -14.82 -0.82 7.61
N VAL A 7 -14.12 -1.94 7.77
CA VAL A 7 -14.66 -3.28 7.48
C VAL A 7 -15.90 -3.57 8.32
N GLU A 8 -15.90 -3.22 9.61
CA GLU A 8 -17.06 -3.34 10.49
C GLU A 8 -18.25 -2.51 9.95
N GLN A 9 -18.04 -1.25 9.57
CA GLN A 9 -19.09 -0.39 9.00
C GLN A 9 -19.65 -0.93 7.67
N ILE A 10 -18.80 -1.44 6.79
CA ILE A 10 -19.26 -2.06 5.53
C ILE A 10 -20.06 -3.32 5.83
N THR A 11 -19.62 -4.13 6.80
CA THR A 11 -20.34 -5.33 7.23
C THR A 11 -21.74 -4.98 7.75
N GLU A 12 -21.85 -3.97 8.62
CA GLU A 12 -23.14 -3.47 9.13
C GLU A 12 -24.06 -2.99 8.00
N ALA A 13 -23.52 -2.27 7.01
CA ALA A 13 -24.28 -1.82 5.85
C ALA A 13 -24.81 -2.98 5.00
N LEU A 14 -23.98 -4.01 4.76
CA LEU A 14 -24.37 -5.21 4.01
C LEU A 14 -25.51 -5.96 4.72
N LEU A 15 -25.40 -6.16 6.03
CA LEU A 15 -26.44 -6.81 6.83
C LEU A 15 -27.74 -6.00 6.84
N SER A 16 -27.65 -4.68 6.98
CA SER A 16 -28.84 -3.80 6.92
C SER A 16 -29.55 -3.86 5.57
N LEU A 17 -28.81 -3.97 4.47
CA LEU A 17 -29.38 -4.12 3.13
C LEU A 17 -30.03 -5.49 2.93
N GLU A 18 -29.46 -6.55 3.52
CA GLU A 18 -30.05 -7.88 3.53
C GLU A 18 -31.36 -7.93 4.33
N GLU A 19 -31.40 -7.32 5.52
CA GLU A 19 -32.62 -7.23 6.34
C GLU A 19 -33.75 -6.49 5.61
N ARG A 20 -33.41 -5.50 4.78
CA ARG A 20 -34.37 -4.75 3.95
C ARG A 20 -34.76 -5.50 2.66
N GLY A 21 -34.13 -6.63 2.36
CA GLY A 21 -34.35 -7.38 1.12
C GLY A 21 -33.80 -6.69 -0.14
N GLU A 22 -32.93 -5.70 0.02
CA GLU A 22 -32.29 -4.97 -1.09
C GLU A 22 -31.11 -5.77 -1.68
N LEU A 23 -30.52 -6.68 -0.90
CA LEU A 23 -29.53 -7.65 -1.34
C LEU A 23 -29.72 -8.99 -0.63
N VAL A 24 -29.04 -10.04 -1.11
CA VAL A 24 -28.97 -11.34 -0.43
C VAL A 24 -27.50 -11.72 -0.27
N LEU A 25 -27.05 -11.95 0.96
CA LEU A 25 -25.71 -12.44 1.23
C LEU A 25 -25.76 -13.97 1.23
N THR A 26 -25.20 -14.58 0.18
CA THR A 26 -25.10 -16.04 0.10
C THR A 26 -23.94 -16.61 0.92
N THR A 27 -23.21 -15.78 1.66
CA THR A 27 -22.06 -16.14 2.48
C THR A 27 -22.43 -16.14 3.96
N THR A 28 -21.87 -17.06 4.74
CA THR A 28 -21.99 -17.07 6.20
C THR A 28 -20.95 -16.17 6.90
N PHE A 29 -20.08 -15.53 6.12
CA PHE A 29 -18.99 -14.67 6.59
C PHE A 29 -19.07 -13.30 5.89
N PRO A 30 -20.03 -12.45 6.28
CA PRO A 30 -20.23 -11.13 5.67
C PRO A 30 -19.01 -10.21 5.81
N GLU A 31 -18.21 -10.38 6.87
CA GLU A 31 -16.97 -9.64 7.09
C GLU A 31 -15.93 -9.87 5.97
N ARG A 32 -15.89 -11.07 5.39
CA ARG A 32 -15.00 -11.37 4.26
C ARG A 32 -15.44 -10.66 2.99
N ALA A 33 -16.76 -10.55 2.77
CA ALA A 33 -17.29 -9.79 1.65
C ALA A 33 -16.97 -8.30 1.84
N ALA A 34 -17.12 -7.77 3.06
CA ALA A 34 -16.76 -6.41 3.41
C ALA A 34 -15.27 -6.12 3.20
N GLU A 35 -14.36 -7.00 3.64
CA GLU A 35 -12.93 -6.88 3.37
C GLU A 35 -12.63 -6.84 1.87
N LEU A 36 -13.28 -7.69 1.09
CA LEU A 36 -13.04 -7.75 -0.35
C LEU A 36 -13.56 -6.50 -1.07
N LEU A 37 -14.73 -5.99 -0.68
CA LEU A 37 -15.29 -4.74 -1.19
C LEU A 37 -14.40 -3.55 -0.81
N PHE A 38 -13.96 -3.47 0.45
CA PHE A 38 -13.03 -2.42 0.90
C PHE A 38 -11.73 -2.45 0.10
N ASN A 39 -11.09 -3.62 -0.01
CA ASN A 39 -9.85 -3.76 -0.78
C ASN A 39 -10.04 -3.41 -2.27
N THR A 40 -11.19 -3.75 -2.85
CA THR A 40 -11.50 -3.43 -4.25
C THR A 40 -11.74 -1.93 -4.44
N ALA A 41 -12.49 -1.30 -3.53
CA ALA A 41 -12.74 0.13 -3.55
C ALA A 41 -11.45 0.93 -3.35
N ILE A 42 -10.60 0.52 -2.39
CA ILE A 42 -9.26 1.09 -2.20
C ILE A 42 -8.44 0.91 -3.48
N LYS A 43 -8.43 -0.28 -4.10
CA LYS A 43 -7.69 -0.48 -5.34
C LYS A 43 -8.16 0.44 -6.48
N ALA A 44 -9.47 0.54 -6.69
CA ALA A 44 -10.05 1.42 -7.72
C ALA A 44 -9.77 2.89 -7.42
N TRP A 45 -9.94 3.30 -6.16
CA TRP A 45 -9.61 4.65 -5.72
C TRP A 45 -8.13 4.95 -5.85
N LEU A 46 -7.23 3.99 -5.61
CA LEU A 46 -5.80 4.15 -5.83
C LEU A 46 -5.48 4.29 -7.32
N GLU A 47 -6.15 3.55 -8.20
CA GLU A 47 -6.00 3.72 -9.66
C GLU A 47 -6.46 5.11 -10.14
N GLU A 48 -7.42 5.73 -9.45
CA GLU A 48 -7.84 7.12 -9.70
C GLU A 48 -6.96 8.15 -8.99
N ALA A 49 -6.57 7.89 -7.74
CA ALA A 49 -5.73 8.75 -6.93
C ALA A 49 -4.30 8.80 -7.44
N LEU A 50 -3.79 7.74 -8.09
CA LEU A 50 -2.51 7.77 -8.82
C LEU A 50 -2.54 8.77 -9.99
N LYS A 51 -3.72 9.30 -10.37
CA LYS A 51 -3.88 10.44 -11.29
C LYS A 51 -4.02 11.78 -10.56
N ALA A 52 -4.14 11.77 -9.23
CA ALA A 52 -4.19 12.96 -8.39
C ALA A 52 -2.79 13.30 -7.87
N ASP A 53 -2.48 14.60 -7.78
CA ASP A 53 -1.14 15.11 -7.52
C ASP A 53 -0.69 15.06 -6.04
N GLU A 54 -1.44 14.40 -5.14
CA GLU A 54 -1.15 14.43 -3.70
C GLU A 54 -0.91 13.04 -3.09
N PRO A 55 0.09 12.93 -2.19
CA PRO A 55 0.41 11.69 -1.50
C PRO A 55 -0.58 11.41 -0.37
N ILE A 56 -1.02 10.15 -0.28
CA ILE A 56 -2.02 9.75 0.71
C ILE A 56 -1.48 8.61 1.58
N GLU A 57 -1.38 8.83 2.88
CA GLU A 57 -0.80 7.88 3.84
C GLU A 57 -1.52 6.52 3.85
N CYS A 58 -2.84 6.50 3.65
CA CYS A 58 -3.61 5.25 3.64
C CYS A 58 -3.31 4.35 2.41
N THR A 59 -2.53 4.84 1.43
CA THR A 59 -2.04 4.04 0.31
C THR A 59 -0.89 3.10 0.71
N ILE A 60 -0.19 3.38 1.82
CA ILE A 60 1.05 2.67 2.21
C ILE A 60 0.87 1.14 2.28
N PRO A 61 -0.18 0.58 2.93
CA PRO A 61 -0.37 -0.87 2.96
C PRO A 61 -0.46 -1.49 1.56
N HIS A 62 -1.09 -0.80 0.62
CA HIS A 62 -1.18 -1.23 -0.77
C HIS A 62 0.17 -1.14 -1.47
N LEU A 63 0.88 -0.02 -1.34
CA LEU A 63 2.19 0.20 -1.95
C LEU A 63 3.24 -0.80 -1.43
N LEU A 64 3.20 -1.16 -0.15
CA LEU A 64 4.03 -2.22 0.42
C LEU A 64 3.72 -3.58 -0.18
N LYS A 65 2.44 -3.90 -0.40
CA LYS A 65 2.03 -5.15 -1.05
C LYS A 65 2.52 -5.21 -2.51
N LEU A 66 2.41 -4.12 -3.26
CA LEU A 66 2.94 -4.05 -4.63
C LEU A 66 4.46 -4.18 -4.64
N THR A 67 5.16 -3.47 -3.75
CA THR A 67 6.62 -3.53 -3.59
C THR A 67 7.08 -4.96 -3.29
N ALA A 68 6.40 -5.66 -2.38
CA ALA A 68 6.69 -7.06 -2.09
C ALA A 68 6.45 -7.98 -3.30
N GLY A 69 5.45 -7.69 -4.13
CA GLY A 69 5.22 -8.39 -5.41
C GLY A 69 6.39 -8.21 -6.37
N GLU A 70 6.85 -6.96 -6.53
CA GLU A 70 8.01 -6.62 -7.37
C GLU A 70 9.30 -7.27 -6.87
N ILE A 71 9.54 -7.30 -5.54
CA ILE A 71 10.70 -7.98 -4.94
C ILE A 71 10.67 -9.47 -5.28
N ALA A 72 9.53 -10.14 -5.05
CA ALA A 72 9.38 -11.57 -5.32
C ALA A 72 9.62 -11.89 -6.81
N ALA A 73 9.01 -11.11 -7.71
CA ALA A 73 9.12 -11.30 -9.15
C ALA A 73 10.55 -11.03 -9.66
N ARG A 74 11.19 -9.95 -9.18
CA ARG A 74 12.49 -9.49 -9.69
C ARG A 74 13.67 -10.30 -9.17
N PHE A 75 13.62 -10.73 -7.92
CA PHE A 75 14.74 -11.39 -7.24
C PHE A 75 14.51 -12.88 -6.98
N GLY A 76 13.36 -13.42 -7.38
CA GLY A 76 13.05 -14.85 -7.23
C GLY A 76 12.93 -15.31 -5.78
N VAL A 77 12.60 -14.39 -4.86
CA VAL A 77 12.41 -14.70 -3.43
C VAL A 77 10.96 -15.08 -3.15
N GLU A 78 10.75 -15.91 -2.12
CA GLU A 78 9.41 -16.31 -1.71
C GLU A 78 8.57 -15.10 -1.27
N GLN A 79 7.26 -15.17 -1.53
CA GLN A 79 6.35 -14.05 -1.28
C GLN A 79 6.31 -13.63 0.20
N HIS A 80 6.50 -14.55 1.14
CA HIS A 80 6.61 -14.24 2.56
C HIS A 80 7.84 -13.40 2.85
N HIS A 81 9.01 -13.88 2.41
CA HIS A 81 10.29 -13.19 2.56
C HIS A 81 10.28 -11.81 1.90
N ALA A 82 9.69 -11.71 0.70
CA ALA A 82 9.55 -10.43 0.00
C ALA A 82 8.75 -9.38 0.80
N ARG A 83 7.72 -9.83 1.54
CA ARG A 83 6.95 -8.95 2.44
C ARG A 83 7.79 -8.52 3.65
N GLU A 84 8.59 -9.42 4.21
CA GLU A 84 9.49 -9.10 5.32
C GLU A 84 10.54 -8.06 4.91
N ILE A 85 11.11 -8.19 3.71
CA ILE A 85 12.04 -7.20 3.14
C ILE A 85 11.35 -5.84 2.99
N ALA A 86 10.21 -5.79 2.28
CA ALA A 86 9.48 -4.53 2.05
C ALA A 86 9.10 -3.83 3.37
N TYR A 87 8.61 -4.60 4.33
CA TYR A 87 8.19 -4.07 5.63
C TYR A 87 9.36 -3.63 6.51
N SER A 88 10.49 -4.35 6.47
CA SER A 88 11.71 -3.96 7.19
C SER A 88 12.26 -2.65 6.66
N TYR A 89 12.35 -2.51 5.33
CA TYR A 89 12.79 -1.27 4.69
C TYR A 89 11.90 -0.08 5.07
N TYR A 90 10.58 -0.27 5.01
CA TYR A 90 9.60 0.73 5.47
C TYR A 90 9.78 1.10 6.95
N LYS A 91 10.01 0.13 7.84
CA LYS A 91 10.24 0.38 9.26
C LYS A 91 11.50 1.19 9.53
N GLU A 92 12.57 0.99 8.77
CA GLU A 92 13.80 1.77 8.93
C GLU A 92 13.59 3.24 8.61
N TRP A 93 12.77 3.50 7.60
CA TRP A 93 12.40 4.85 7.20
C TRP A 93 11.62 5.59 8.27
N LEU A 94 10.65 4.92 8.91
CA LEU A 94 9.89 5.47 10.03
C LEU A 94 10.76 5.80 11.27
N LYS A 95 12.00 5.31 11.37
CA LYS A 95 12.91 5.69 12.47
C LYS A 95 13.38 7.14 12.37
N THR A 96 13.38 7.70 11.17
CA THR A 96 13.99 9.02 10.88
C THR A 96 13.03 10.00 10.21
N ARG A 97 11.84 9.54 9.80
CA ARG A 97 10.86 10.31 9.03
C ARG A 97 9.45 10.11 9.57
N THR A 98 8.60 11.10 9.33
CA THR A 98 7.16 11.01 9.58
C THR A 98 6.45 10.09 8.59
N MET A 99 5.25 9.64 8.93
CA MET A 99 4.42 8.84 8.02
C MET A 99 4.16 9.57 6.70
N ALA A 100 3.83 10.86 6.76
CA ALA A 100 3.58 11.70 5.59
C ALA A 100 4.77 11.71 4.63
N GLU A 101 5.99 11.91 5.15
CA GLU A 101 7.22 11.89 4.33
C GLU A 101 7.46 10.52 3.71
N VAL A 102 7.24 9.43 4.45
CA VAL A 102 7.38 8.07 3.91
C VAL A 102 6.32 7.80 2.83
N ALA A 103 5.08 8.25 3.05
CA ALA A 103 3.99 8.13 2.08
C ALA A 103 4.30 8.90 0.80
N GLU A 104 4.76 10.14 0.91
CA GLU A 104 5.19 10.95 -0.23
C GLU A 104 6.27 10.26 -1.05
N ILE A 105 7.19 9.59 -0.38
CA ILE A 105 8.29 8.93 -1.05
C ILE A 105 7.83 7.65 -1.76
N TYR A 106 7.03 6.81 -1.12
CA TYR A 106 6.44 5.62 -1.75
C TYR A 106 5.44 6.00 -2.86
N TRP A 107 4.85 7.18 -2.77
CA TRP A 107 3.96 7.72 -3.79
C TRP A 107 4.72 8.11 -5.05
N HIS A 108 5.80 8.89 -4.89
CA HIS A 108 6.55 9.38 -6.02
C HIS A 108 7.51 8.35 -6.59
N GLU A 109 8.13 7.49 -5.77
CA GLU A 109 8.95 6.37 -6.23
C GLU A 109 8.09 5.12 -6.44
N THR A 110 8.10 4.58 -7.64
CA THR A 110 7.24 3.45 -8.00
C THR A 110 7.57 2.21 -7.17
N PRO A 111 6.62 1.28 -6.97
CA PRO A 111 6.89 0.00 -6.30
C PRO A 111 8.11 -0.76 -6.86
N PHE A 112 8.36 -0.64 -8.16
CA PHE A 112 9.53 -1.23 -8.83
C PHE A 112 10.86 -0.65 -8.34
N GLU A 113 10.93 0.67 -8.12
CA GLU A 113 12.14 1.36 -7.69
C GLU A 113 12.40 1.15 -6.21
N ILE A 114 11.34 1.24 -5.41
CA ILE A 114 11.40 0.90 -3.99
C ILE A 114 11.84 -0.56 -3.81
N ALA A 115 11.31 -1.50 -4.60
CA ALA A 115 11.66 -2.91 -4.51
C ALA A 115 13.16 -3.17 -4.68
N GLY A 116 13.78 -2.51 -5.67
CA GLY A 116 15.23 -2.61 -5.88
C GLY A 116 16.02 -2.13 -4.66
N ARG A 117 15.68 -0.95 -4.15
CA ARG A 117 16.36 -0.35 -2.99
C ARG A 117 16.17 -1.17 -1.72
N ALA A 118 14.92 -1.60 -1.46
CA ALA A 118 14.58 -2.41 -0.29
C ALA A 118 15.38 -3.72 -0.27
N TYR A 119 15.44 -4.42 -1.40
CA TYR A 119 16.22 -5.66 -1.50
C TYR A 119 17.71 -5.42 -1.28
N TYR A 120 18.32 -4.44 -1.97
CA TYR A 120 19.74 -4.16 -1.80
C TYR A 120 20.10 -3.71 -0.39
N HIS A 121 19.23 -2.93 0.27
CA HIS A 121 19.48 -2.44 1.62
C HIS A 121 19.33 -3.54 2.66
N ILE A 122 18.19 -4.21 2.68
CA ILE A 122 17.84 -5.17 3.73
C ILE A 122 18.56 -6.52 3.52
N GLU A 123 18.53 -7.05 2.29
CA GLU A 123 19.05 -8.40 2.03
C GLU A 123 20.58 -8.39 1.86
N LEU A 124 21.12 -7.38 1.15
CA LEU A 124 22.55 -7.31 0.86
C LEU A 124 23.33 -6.39 1.80
N GLY A 125 22.65 -5.67 2.71
CA GLY A 125 23.30 -4.79 3.68
C GLY A 125 23.96 -3.55 3.07
N ASN A 126 23.63 -3.20 1.81
CA ASN A 126 24.17 -2.00 1.17
C ASN A 126 23.58 -0.75 1.83
N PRO A 127 24.32 0.35 2.02
CA PRO A 127 23.73 1.57 2.57
C PRO A 127 22.65 2.15 1.64
N ASP A 128 21.56 2.65 2.22
CA ASP A 128 20.52 3.38 1.49
C ASP A 128 20.98 4.81 1.20
N ASN A 129 21.85 4.95 0.19
CA ASN A 129 22.39 6.23 -0.28
C ASN A 129 21.39 6.99 -1.16
N ARG A 130 20.13 7.07 -0.71
CA ARG A 130 19.09 7.71 -1.50
C ARG A 130 19.38 9.20 -1.67
N ASP A 131 19.42 9.61 -2.93
CA ASP A 131 19.47 11.01 -3.32
C ASP A 131 18.06 11.62 -3.20
N LEU A 132 17.89 12.57 -2.28
CA LEU A 132 16.62 13.27 -2.11
C LEU A 132 16.40 14.34 -3.20
N ASP A 133 17.44 14.77 -3.91
CA ASP A 133 17.29 15.70 -5.04
C ASP A 133 16.54 15.03 -6.20
N TYR A 134 16.67 13.70 -6.33
CA TYR A 134 15.91 12.90 -7.29
C TYR A 134 14.41 12.91 -6.98
N LEU A 135 14.04 12.78 -5.70
CA LEU A 135 12.64 12.88 -5.26
C LEU A 135 12.08 14.27 -5.57
N GLU A 136 12.82 15.32 -5.23
CA GLU A 136 12.43 16.71 -5.47
C GLU A 136 12.33 17.05 -6.97
N TRP A 137 13.17 16.45 -7.82
CA TRP A 137 13.01 16.53 -9.27
C TRP A 137 11.72 15.86 -9.74
N ARG A 138 11.40 14.68 -9.19
CA ARG A 138 10.22 13.91 -9.62
C ARG A 138 8.91 14.59 -9.23
N LYS A 139 8.85 15.15 -8.02
CA LYS A 139 7.74 16.01 -7.56
C LYS A 139 7.45 17.13 -8.56
N ARG A 140 8.48 17.87 -8.97
CA ARG A 140 8.38 18.98 -9.93
C ARG A 140 7.90 18.56 -11.33
N ARG A 141 8.09 17.30 -11.72
CA ARG A 141 7.75 16.79 -13.06
C ARG A 141 6.37 16.14 -13.13
N HIS A 142 5.82 15.72 -12.00
CA HIS A 142 4.46 15.19 -11.90
C HIS A 142 3.44 16.22 -11.39
N ALA A 143 3.87 17.35 -10.82
CA ALA A 143 2.99 18.45 -10.41
C ALA A 143 2.61 19.43 -11.55
N ALA A 144 2.71 19.03 -12.83
CA ALA A 144 2.44 19.86 -14.02
C ALA A 144 1.62 19.09 -15.05
#